data_AF-A0A661TMA7-F1
#
_entry.id   AF-A0A661TMA7-F1
#
_cell.length_a   1.000
_cell.length_b   1.000
_cell.length_c   1.000
_cell.angle_alpha   90.00
_cell.angle_beta   90.00
_cell.angle_gamma   90.00
#
_symmetry.space_group_name_H-M   'P 1'
#
loop_
_entity.id
_entity.type
_entity.pdbx_description
1 polymer ?
#
loop_
_entity_poly.entity_id
_entity_poly.type
_entity_poly.pdbx_seq_one_letter_code
_entity_poly.pdbx_strand_id
1 'polypeptide(L)'
;MENLLKNIEDLREQVLKTWRLLDIDGQENMMRDLKNEMNKPDFWKDQKKAVEIGKKYEELNSEVIRWKELKREITELEELVAV
;
A
#
# COMPACT_ATOMS: atom_id res chain seq x y z
N MET A 1 -2.01 -30.21 6.97
CA MET A 1 -1.04 -29.36 6.24
C MET A 1 -1.64 -28.92 4.90
N GLU A 2 -2.05 -29.83 4.01
CA GLU A 2 -2.65 -29.48 2.70
C GLU A 2 -3.84 -28.52 2.77
N ASN A 3 -4.81 -28.75 3.67
CA ASN A 3 -5.95 -27.84 3.85
C ASN A 3 -5.55 -26.44 4.35
N LEU A 4 -4.45 -26.34 5.12
CA LEU A 4 -3.98 -25.05 5.62
C LEU A 4 -3.29 -24.27 4.51
N LEU A 5 -2.42 -24.92 3.75
CA LEU A 5 -1.75 -24.32 2.60
C LEU A 5 -2.79 -23.80 1.59
N LYS A 6 -3.83 -24.61 1.30
CA LYS A 6 -4.90 -24.20 0.40
C LYS A 6 -5.66 -22.96 0.88
N ASN A 7 -5.96 -22.87 2.17
CA ASN A 7 -6.62 -21.70 2.74
C ASN A 7 -5.75 -20.43 2.63
N ILE A 8 -4.43 -20.56 2.79
CA ILE A 8 -3.51 -19.42 2.68
C ILE A 8 -3.39 -18.99 1.22
N GLU A 9 -3.33 -19.93 0.27
CA GLU A 9 -3.36 -19.61 -1.17
C GLU A 9 -4.64 -18.85 -1.55
N ASP A 10 -5.80 -19.31 -1.07
CA ASP A 10 -7.09 -18.67 -1.34
C ASP A 10 -7.16 -17.26 -0.73
N LEU A 11 -6.56 -17.07 0.46
CA LEU A 11 -6.42 -15.75 1.09
C LEU A 11 -5.50 -14.83 0.27
N ARG A 12 -4.36 -15.33 -0.19
CA ARG A 12 -3.44 -14.58 -1.06
C ARG A 12 -4.13 -14.14 -2.34
N GLU A 13 -4.88 -15.02 -2.98
CA GLU A 13 -5.63 -14.67 -4.19
C GLU A 13 -6.65 -13.55 -3.95
N GLN A 14 -7.37 -13.62 -2.83
CA GLN A 14 -8.34 -12.57 -2.45
C GLN A 14 -7.64 -11.24 -2.21
N VAL A 15 -6.53 -11.23 -1.46
CA VAL A 15 -5.75 -10.01 -1.23
C VAL A 15 -5.21 -9.43 -2.52
N LEU A 16 -4.69 -10.26 -3.44
CA LEU A 16 -4.22 -9.79 -4.75
C LEU A 16 -5.34 -9.26 -5.64
N LYS A 17 -6.55 -9.84 -5.56
CA LYS A 17 -7.73 -9.32 -6.28
C LYS A 17 -8.13 -7.96 -5.74
N THR A 18 -8.21 -7.81 -4.42
CA THR A 18 -8.59 -6.54 -3.79
C THR A 18 -7.52 -5.47 -3.98
N TRP A 19 -6.23 -5.83 -3.92
CA TRP A 19 -5.12 -4.95 -4.25
C TRP A 19 -5.27 -4.30 -5.62
N ARG A 20 -5.63 -5.09 -6.65
CA ARG A 20 -5.87 -4.58 -8.00
C ARG A 20 -7.14 -3.74 -8.08
N LEU A 21 -8.21 -4.14 -7.38
CA LEU A 21 -9.47 -3.40 -7.37
C LEU A 21 -9.32 -2.00 -6.77
N LEU A 22 -8.51 -1.88 -5.71
CA LEU A 22 -8.23 -0.62 -5.03
C LEU A 22 -7.12 0.21 -5.70
N ASP A 23 -6.49 -0.33 -6.75
CA ASP A 23 -5.37 0.27 -7.48
C ASP A 23 -4.23 0.71 -6.54
N ILE A 24 -3.81 -0.18 -5.64
CA ILE A 24 -2.77 0.15 -4.64
C ILE A 24 -1.44 0.55 -5.32
N ASP A 25 -1.13 -0.04 -6.48
CA ASP A 25 0.05 0.33 -7.27
C ASP A 25 -0.06 1.77 -7.82
N GLY A 26 -1.24 2.17 -8.32
CA GLY A 26 -1.52 3.54 -8.75
C GLY A 26 -1.49 4.53 -7.58
N GLN A 27 -2.04 4.16 -6.42
CA GLN A 27 -1.96 4.97 -5.21
C GLN A 27 -0.51 5.17 -4.75
N GLU A 28 0.32 4.13 -4.82
CA GLU A 28 1.76 4.24 -4.50
C GLU A 28 2.48 5.19 -5.46
N ASN A 29 2.19 5.13 -6.76
CA ASN A 29 2.77 6.06 -7.73
C ASN A 29 2.36 7.50 -7.44
N MET A 30 1.07 7.74 -7.18
CA MET A 30 0.57 9.07 -6.81
C MET A 30 1.20 9.58 -5.51
N MET A 31 1.38 8.71 -4.52
CA MET A 31 2.08 9.04 -3.28
C MET A 31 3.53 9.49 -3.54
N ARG A 32 4.25 8.82 -4.45
CA ARG A 32 5.61 9.23 -4.86
C ARG A 32 5.62 10.59 -5.53
N ASP A 33 4.65 10.86 -6.40
CA ASP A 33 4.52 12.16 -7.08
C ASP A 33 4.24 13.29 -6.09
N LEU A 34 3.33 13.07 -5.13
CA LEU A 34 3.05 14.03 -4.06
C LEU A 34 4.29 14.27 -3.20
N LYS A 35 5.05 13.21 -2.86
CA LYS A 35 6.32 13.34 -2.14
C LYS A 35 7.34 14.18 -2.91
N ASN A 36 7.43 14.01 -4.22
CA ASN A 36 8.30 14.81 -5.07
C ASN A 36 7.88 16.28 -5.09
N GLU A 37 6.57 16.56 -5.15
CA GLU A 37 6.03 17.93 -5.04
C GLU A 37 6.34 18.56 -3.67
N MET A 38 6.18 17.80 -2.57
CA MET A 38 6.49 18.24 -1.20
C MET A 38 7.97 18.59 -1.00
N ASN A 39 8.86 17.97 -1.77
CA ASN A 39 10.31 18.22 -1.73
C ASN A 39 10.74 19.45 -2.53
N LYS A 40 9.83 20.12 -3.24
CA LYS A 40 10.18 21.34 -4.00
C LYS A 40 10.52 22.49 -3.02
N PRO A 41 11.56 23.29 -3.29
CA PRO A 41 11.97 24.41 -2.42
C PRO A 41 10.84 25.41 -2.13
N ASP A 42 9.96 25.61 -3.11
CA ASP A 42 8.87 26.57 -3.07
C ASP A 42 7.55 25.98 -2.55
N PHE A 43 7.53 24.69 -2.19
CA PHE A 43 6.31 23.98 -1.76
C PHE A 43 5.59 24.69 -0.61
N TRP A 44 6.35 25.19 0.36
CA TRP A 44 5.84 25.86 1.56
C TRP A 44 5.38 27.31 1.33
N LYS A 45 5.57 27.88 0.13
CA LYS A 45 5.10 29.25 -0.19
C LYS A 45 3.58 29.36 -0.21
N ASP A 46 2.88 28.27 -0.55
CA ASP A 46 1.43 28.18 -0.46
C ASP A 46 1.04 27.20 0.65
N GLN A 47 0.82 27.74 1.86
CA GLN A 47 0.50 26.95 3.04
C GLN A 47 -0.80 26.15 2.87
N LYS A 48 -1.80 26.68 2.15
CA LYS A 48 -3.08 25.99 1.95
C LYS A 48 -2.88 24.76 1.06
N LYS A 49 -2.18 24.94 -0.07
CA LYS A 49 -1.82 23.85 -0.98
C LYS A 49 -0.93 22.81 -0.28
N ALA A 50 0.03 23.24 0.52
CA ALA A 50 0.92 22.35 1.25
C ALA A 50 0.15 21.43 2.23
N VAL A 51 -0.82 21.98 2.96
CA VAL A 51 -1.69 21.19 3.87
C VAL A 51 -2.56 20.20 3.10
N GLU A 52 -3.13 20.60 1.97
CA GLU A 52 -3.97 19.73 1.14
C GLU A 52 -3.16 18.54 0.58
N ILE A 53 -1.98 18.81 0.04
CA ILE A 53 -1.07 17.79 -0.49
C ILE A 53 -0.58 16.86 0.61
N GLY A 54 -0.20 17.41 1.77
CA GLY A 54 0.23 16.60 2.92
C GLY A 54 -0.86 15.65 3.41
N LYS A 55 -2.10 16.12 3.52
CA LYS A 55 -3.23 15.26 3.90
C LYS A 55 -3.45 14.13 2.89
N LYS A 56 -3.48 14.46 1.60
CA LYS A 56 -3.65 13.47 0.54
C LYS A 56 -2.52 12.43 0.53
N TYR A 57 -1.29 12.88 0.75
CA TYR A 57 -0.14 11.98 0.88
C TYR A 57 -0.31 11.02 2.05
N GLU A 58 -0.67 11.51 3.25
CA GLU A 58 -0.84 10.67 4.42
C GLU A 58 -1.99 9.66 4.27
N GLU A 59 -3.11 10.07 3.69
CA GLU A 59 -4.23 9.17 3.38
C GLU A 59 -3.77 8.01 2.48
N LEU A 60 -3.13 8.32 1.35
CA LEU A 60 -2.60 7.31 0.43
C LEU A 60 -1.51 6.44 1.07
N ASN A 61 -0.59 7.05 1.83
CA ASN A 61 0.51 6.36 2.50
C ASN A 61 -0.02 5.34 3.52
N SER A 62 -1.02 5.72 4.32
CA SER A 62 -1.62 4.84 5.32
C SER A 62 -2.29 3.60 4.71
N GLU A 63 -2.97 3.78 3.58
CA GLU A 63 -3.63 2.69 2.85
C GLU A 63 -2.60 1.76 2.20
N VAL A 64 -1.63 2.34 1.46
CA VAL A 64 -0.57 1.57 0.80
C VAL A 64 0.25 0.75 1.79
N ILE A 65 0.63 1.32 2.94
CA ILE A 65 1.39 0.60 3.98
C ILE A 65 0.59 -0.60 4.50
N ARG A 66 -0.68 -0.38 4.85
CA ARG A 66 -1.55 -1.44 5.39
C ARG A 66 -1.68 -2.62 4.43
N TRP A 67 -1.88 -2.35 3.14
CA TRP A 67 -1.96 -3.41 2.14
C TRP A 67 -0.63 -4.12 1.91
N LYS A 68 0.49 -3.39 1.95
CA LYS A 68 1.84 -3.98 1.83
C LYS A 68 2.15 -4.90 3.00
N GLU A 69 1.80 -4.49 4.21
CA GLU A 69 1.96 -5.30 5.42
C GLU A 69 1.13 -6.57 5.33
N LEU A 70 -0.16 -6.48 5.00
CA LEU A 70 -1.02 -7.64 4.85
C LEU A 70 -0.49 -8.63 3.79
N LYS A 71 -0.04 -8.12 2.64
CA LYS A 71 0.54 -8.95 1.58
C LYS A 71 1.81 -9.66 2.07
N ARG A 72 2.67 -8.96 2.80
CA ARG A 72 3.91 -9.51 3.38
C ARG A 72 3.60 -10.60 4.40
N GLU A 73 2.69 -10.35 5.33
CA GLU A 73 2.30 -11.32 6.37
C GLU A 73 1.75 -12.62 5.77
N ILE A 74 0.99 -12.54 4.68
CA ILE A 74 0.49 -13.72 3.97
C ILE A 74 1.65 -14.51 3.34
N THR A 75 2.60 -13.84 2.69
CA THR A 75 3.78 -14.51 2.12
C THR A 75 4.64 -15.17 3.22
N GLU A 76 4.87 -14.49 4.33
CA GLU A 76 5.58 -15.06 5.49
C GLU A 76 4.84 -16.29 6.04
N LEU A 77 3.50 -16.25 6.08
CA LEU A 77 2.69 -17.39 6.50
C LEU A 77 2.76 -18.58 5.52
N GLU A 78 2.75 -18.33 4.21
CA GLU A 78 2.94 -19.35 3.17
C GLU A 78 4.29 -20.05 3.34
N GLU A 79 5.37 -19.27 3.54
CA GLU A 79 6.73 -19.78 3.73
C GLU A 79 6.83 -20.66 4.98
N LEU A 80 6.23 -20.26 6.10
CA LEU A 80 6.25 -21.03 7.35
C LEU A 80 5.53 -22.38 7.24
N VAL A 81 4.46 -22.46 6.44
CA VAL A 81 3.66 -23.69 6.27
C VAL A 81 4.24 -24.62 5.19
N ALA A 82 5.04 -24.09 4.27
CA ALA A 82 5.72 -24.87 3.24
C ALA A 82 6.94 -25.67 3.74
N VAL A 83 7.36 -25.45 4.99
CA VAL A 83 8.48 -26.15 5.66
C VAL A 83 8.06 -27.50 6.25
#